data_AF-A0A7V9RFR2-F1
#
_entry.id   AF-A0A7V9RFR2-F1
#
_cell.length_a   1.000
_cell.length_b   1.000
_cell.length_c   1.000
_cell.angle_alpha   90.00
_cell.angle_beta   90.00
_cell.angle_gamma   90.00
#
_symmetry.space_group_name_H-M   'P 1'
#
loop_
_entity.id
_entity.type
_entity.pdbx_description
1 polymer ?
#
loop_
_entity_poly.entity_id
_entity_poly.type
_entity_poly.pdbx_seq_one_letter_code
_entity_poly.pdbx_strand_id
1 'polypeptide(L)'
;MHWCLAALLALTACTEPRSQSCKQVCKREAECIEETGSKMPFEEKECVAACAALEQDSANSGAKVQRHIDCVRKQTTCAAVLECK
;
A
#
# COMPACT_ATOMS: atom_id res chain seq x y z
N MET A 1 27.31 -32.82 -28.74
CA MET A 1 27.87 -32.25 -27.49
C MET A 1 27.45 -30.80 -27.42
N HIS A 2 26.57 -30.51 -26.46
CA HIS A 2 26.37 -29.24 -25.74
C HIS A 2 26.54 -27.94 -26.56
N TRP A 3 25.50 -27.13 -26.77
CA TRP A 3 24.91 -26.36 -25.68
C TRP A 3 23.58 -25.73 -26.11
N CYS A 4 22.48 -26.16 -25.47
CA CYS A 4 21.32 -25.29 -25.29
C CYS A 4 21.73 -24.18 -24.31
N LEU A 5 21.94 -22.96 -24.80
CA LEU A 5 21.97 -21.76 -23.97
C LEU A 5 20.75 -20.91 -24.33
N ALA A 6 19.59 -21.44 -23.95
CA ALA A 6 18.40 -20.63 -23.71
C ALA A 6 18.72 -19.73 -22.50
N ALA A 7 19.19 -18.52 -22.78
CA ALA A 7 19.26 -17.48 -21.78
C ALA A 7 17.81 -17.10 -21.42
N LEU A 8 17.28 -17.76 -20.39
CA LEU A 8 16.16 -17.26 -19.60
C LEU A 8 16.54 -15.88 -19.10
N LEU A 9 16.17 -14.84 -19.87
CA LEU A 9 15.96 -13.51 -19.35
C LEU A 9 14.81 -13.64 -18.37
N ALA A 10 15.18 -13.88 -17.11
CA ALA A 10 14.30 -13.77 -15.97
C ALA A 10 13.58 -12.43 -16.10
N LEU A 11 12.29 -12.50 -16.37
CA LEU A 11 11.35 -11.44 -16.09
C LEU A 11 11.56 -11.10 -14.61
N THR A 12 12.39 -10.10 -14.33
CA THR A 12 12.27 -9.28 -13.12
C THR A 12 10.95 -8.56 -13.27
N ALA A 13 9.84 -9.30 -13.15
CA ALA A 13 8.64 -8.72 -12.63
C ALA A 13 9.08 -8.16 -11.28
N CYS A 14 9.27 -6.85 -11.23
CA CYS A 14 9.26 -6.08 -9.99
C CYS A 14 7.86 -6.29 -9.38
N THR A 15 7.55 -7.50 -8.94
CA THR A 15 6.48 -7.72 -8.00
C THR A 15 7.03 -7.22 -6.70
N GLU A 16 6.94 -5.89 -6.51
CA GLU A 16 7.02 -5.29 -5.19
C GLU A 16 6.25 -6.20 -4.23
N PRO A 17 6.83 -6.58 -3.09
CA PRO A 17 6.10 -7.35 -2.10
C PRO A 17 4.90 -6.49 -1.71
N ARG A 18 3.73 -6.81 -2.28
CA ARG A 18 2.50 -6.06 -2.02
C ARG A 18 2.16 -6.30 -0.57
N SER A 19 2.58 -5.36 0.28
CA SER A 19 2.27 -5.35 1.70
C SER A 19 0.76 -5.52 1.86
N GLN A 20 0.36 -6.63 2.47
CA GLN A 20 -1.06 -6.93 2.67
C GLN A 20 -1.70 -5.89 3.58
N SER A 21 -0.96 -5.37 4.55
CA SER A 21 -1.39 -4.29 5.44
C SER A 21 -1.69 -3.01 4.65
N CYS A 22 -0.77 -2.59 3.78
CA CYS A 22 -0.99 -1.43 2.91
C CYS A 22 -2.18 -1.63 1.98
N LYS A 23 -2.35 -2.83 1.41
CA LYS A 23 -3.50 -3.15 0.56
C LYS A 23 -4.83 -3.00 1.32
N GLN A 24 -4.89 -3.50 2.55
CA GLN A 24 -6.11 -3.42 3.36
C GLN A 24 -6.43 -1.98 3.77
N VAL A 25 -5.43 -1.20 4.17
CA VAL A 25 -5.61 0.20 4.59
C VAL A 25 -6.02 1.08 3.41
N CYS A 26 -5.29 1.01 2.28
CA CYS A 26 -5.63 1.81 1.10
C CYS A 26 -6.99 1.46 0.52
N LYS A 27 -7.40 0.19 0.53
CA LYS A 27 -8.76 -0.21 0.13
C LYS A 27 -9.81 0.41 1.04
N ARG A 28 -9.58 0.38 2.36
CA ARG A 28 -10.49 0.96 3.34
C ARG A 28 -10.59 2.48 3.21
N GLU A 29 -9.49 3.15 2.92
CA GLU A 29 -9.47 4.59 2.67
C GLU A 29 -10.22 4.95 1.38
N ALA A 30 -10.04 4.18 0.29
CA ALA A 30 -10.81 4.34 -0.94
C ALA A 30 -12.32 4.23 -0.67
N GLU A 31 -12.74 3.16 0.02
CA GLU A 31 -14.14 2.93 0.41
C GLU A 31 -14.68 4.11 1.22
N CYS A 32 -13.89 4.65 2.16
CA CYS A 32 -14.32 5.77 2.98
C CYS A 32 -14.35 7.12 2.26
N ILE A 33 -13.49 7.33 1.27
CA ILE A 33 -13.54 8.52 0.41
C ILE A 33 -14.81 8.49 -0.44
N GLU A 34 -15.14 7.33 -1.02
CA GLU A 34 -16.37 7.12 -1.77
C GLU A 34 -17.61 7.31 -0.88
N GLU A 35 -17.65 6.69 0.31
CA GLU A 35 -18.77 6.75 1.24
C GLU A 35 -19.05 8.17 1.74
N THR A 36 -17.99 8.92 2.07
CA THR A 36 -18.12 10.29 2.60
C THR A 36 -18.36 11.33 1.51
N GLY A 37 -18.26 10.96 0.22
CA GLY A 37 -18.28 11.90 -0.89
C GLY A 37 -17.12 12.89 -0.84
N SER A 38 -16.00 12.49 -0.22
CA SER A 38 -14.81 13.32 -0.14
C SER A 38 -14.27 13.61 -1.55
N LYS A 39 -13.92 14.87 -1.81
CA LYS A 39 -13.34 15.29 -3.10
C LYS A 39 -11.83 15.04 -3.19
N MET A 40 -11.27 14.28 -2.26
CA MET A 40 -9.86 13.92 -2.27
C MET A 40 -9.56 13.05 -3.50
N PRO A 41 -8.61 13.44 -4.38
CA PRO A 41 -8.15 12.54 -5.42
C PRO A 41 -7.42 11.38 -4.77
N PHE A 42 -7.92 10.16 -4.95
CA PHE A 42 -7.36 8.97 -4.33
C PHE A 42 -7.37 7.79 -5.29
N GLU A 43 -6.18 7.23 -5.51
CA GLU A 43 -5.98 6.06 -6.34
C GLU A 43 -5.44 4.92 -5.47
N GLU A 44 -6.25 3.87 -5.23
CA GLU A 44 -5.88 2.77 -4.33
C GLU A 44 -4.52 2.16 -4.70
N LYS A 45 -4.26 1.99 -5.99
CA LYS A 45 -3.01 1.39 -6.48
C LYS A 45 -1.78 2.26 -6.18
N GLU A 46 -1.91 3.58 -6.32
CA GLU A 46 -0.83 4.51 -6.00
C GLU A 46 -0.60 4.58 -4.48
N CYS A 47 -1.68 4.57 -3.69
CA CYS A 47 -1.60 4.48 -2.24
C CYS A 47 -0.83 3.22 -1.80
N VAL A 48 -1.15 2.04 -2.36
CA VAL A 48 -0.49 0.78 -1.98
C VAL A 48 1.00 0.81 -2.31
N ALA A 49 1.37 1.33 -3.48
CA ALA A 49 2.77 1.45 -3.87
C ALA A 49 3.54 2.40 -2.93
N ALA A 50 2.98 3.58 -2.66
CA ALA A 50 3.58 4.56 -1.75
C ALA A 50 3.70 4.02 -0.31
N CYS A 51 2.65 3.40 0.21
CA CYS A 51 2.63 2.80 1.55
C CYS A 51 3.69 1.70 1.66
N ALA A 52 3.78 0.79 0.68
CA ALA A 52 4.76 -0.30 0.71
C ALA A 52 6.21 0.22 0.63
N ALA A 53 6.47 1.26 -0.15
CA ALA A 53 7.78 1.90 -0.22
C ALA A 53 8.16 2.57 1.11
N LEU A 54 7.23 3.30 1.73
CA LEU A 54 7.44 3.95 3.02
C LEU A 54 7.56 2.94 4.18
N GLU A 55 6.86 1.81 4.11
CA GLU A 55 6.91 0.74 5.10
C GLU A 55 8.31 0.12 5.17
N GLN A 56 8.97 -0.05 4.02
CA GLN A 56 10.32 -0.61 3.91
C GLN A 56 11.41 0.37 4.39
N ASP A 57 11.15 1.67 4.34
CA ASP A 57 12.04 2.72 4.86
C ASP A 57 11.95 2.82 6.39
N SER A 58 12.38 1.77 7.09
CA SER A 58 12.33 1.66 8.54
C SER A 58 13.13 2.74 9.29
N ALA A 59 14.14 3.34 8.65
CA ALA A 59 14.98 4.38 9.23
C ALA A 59 14.25 5.73 9.37
N ASN A 60 13.26 6.02 8.52
CA ASN A 60 12.59 7.32 8.52
C ASN A 60 11.06 7.23 8.61
N SER A 61 10.46 6.31 7.85
CA SER A 61 9.03 6.35 7.52
C SER A 61 8.25 5.11 7.97
N GLY A 62 8.91 3.95 8.12
CA GLY A 62 8.23 2.69 8.44
C GLY A 62 7.43 2.74 9.75
N ALA A 63 7.95 3.40 10.78
CA ALA A 63 7.23 3.59 12.04
C ALA A 63 5.98 4.47 11.90
N LYS A 64 5.98 5.44 10.97
CA LYS A 64 4.80 6.26 10.67
C LYS A 64 3.74 5.44 9.95
N VAL A 65 4.16 4.63 8.97
CA VAL A 65 3.27 3.73 8.24
C VAL A 65 2.58 2.75 9.18
N GLN A 66 3.33 2.12 10.11
CA GLN A 66 2.70 1.20 11.08
C GLN A 66 1.70 1.91 12.00
N ARG A 67 2.00 3.13 12.46
CA ARG A 67 1.05 3.93 13.26
C ARG A 67 -0.22 4.26 12.49
N HIS A 68 -0.08 4.63 11.21
CA HIS A 68 -1.22 4.89 10.34
C HIS A 68 -2.08 3.64 10.14
N ILE A 69 -1.45 2.50 9.83
CA ILE A 69 -2.13 1.21 9.70
C ILE A 69 -2.91 0.86 10.97
N ASP A 70 -2.28 1.02 12.13
CA ASP A 70 -2.93 0.75 13.42
C ASP A 70 -4.09 1.71 13.71
N CYS A 71 -3.96 2.98 13.33
CA CYS A 71 -5.05 3.95 13.45
C CYS A 71 -6.23 3.50 12.60
N VAL A 72 -6.03 3.30 11.30
CA VAL A 72 -7.09 2.94 10.36
C VAL A 72 -7.77 1.64 10.77
N ARG A 73 -7.04 0.63 11.26
CA ARG A 73 -7.61 -0.64 11.71
C ARG A 73 -8.51 -0.51 12.94
N LYS A 74 -8.27 0.47 13.81
CA LYS A 74 -9.04 0.67 15.05
C LYS A 74 -10.33 1.47 14.84
N GLN A 75 -10.41 2.27 13.79
CA GLN A 75 -11.60 3.07 13.54
C GLN A 75 -12.76 2.22 13.03
N THR A 76 -13.98 2.65 13.34
CA THR A 76 -15.22 1.99 12.88
C THR A 76 -16.02 2.86 11.90
N THR A 77 -15.80 4.17 11.89
CA THR A 77 -16.49 5.11 11.00
C THR A 77 -15.54 5.67 9.95
N CYS A 78 -16.06 5.94 8.75
CA CYS A 78 -15.24 6.47 7.67
C CYS A 78 -14.72 7.88 7.94
N ALA A 79 -15.51 8.72 8.62
CA ALA A 79 -15.01 10.02 9.07
C ALA A 79 -13.76 9.89 9.96
N ALA A 80 -13.71 8.90 10.87
CA ALA A 80 -12.55 8.69 11.73
C ALA A 80 -11.37 8.05 10.99
N VAL A 81 -11.62 7.18 10.00
CA VAL A 81 -10.58 6.62 9.13
C VAL A 81 -9.82 7.73 8.40
N LEU A 82 -10.54 8.70 7.84
CA LEU A 82 -9.95 9.81 7.07
C LEU A 82 -9.20 10.84 7.94
N GLU A 83 -9.30 10.74 9.27
CA GLU A 83 -8.54 11.56 10.22
C GLU A 83 -7.22 10.89 10.68
N CYS A 84 -6.94 9.65 10.27
CA CYS A 84 -5.68 8.98 10.58
C CYS A 84 -4.51 9.64 9.82
N LYS A 85 -3.42 9.95 10.54
CA LYS A 85 -2.22 10.67 10.06
C LYS A 85 -0.93 10.04 10.58
#